data_AF-A0A8J7GRC0-F1
#
_entry.id   AF-A0A8J7GRC0-F1
#
_cell.length_a   1.000
_cell.length_b   1.000
_cell.length_c   1.000
_cell.angle_alpha   90.00
_cell.angle_beta   90.00
_cell.angle_gamma   90.00
#
_symmetry.space_group_name_H-M   'P 1'
#
loop_
_entity.id
_entity.type
_entity.pdbx_description
1 polymer ?
#
loop_
_entity_poly.entity_id
_entity_poly.type
_entity_poly.pdbx_seq_one_letter_code
_entity_poly.pdbx_strand_id
1 'polypeptide(L)'
;MGYKMAELFNMHTAPVTVTDAVTGQRITIQRGHSTLVSGDFREHLFVKSGMIRAEHDEADIKPLLASKPDSGVEPDKNALREQYEALLGKRAPSAASAETLQKAIDEALASRQDSSGDIAATE
;
A
#
# COMPACT_ATOMS: atom_id res chain seq x y z
N MET A 1 17.00 20.30 -14.60
CA MET A 1 16.55 19.38 -13.53
C MET A 1 15.15 19.81 -13.14
N GLY A 2 14.13 19.01 -13.46
CA GLY A 2 12.77 19.29 -12.99
C GLY A 2 12.66 18.92 -11.52
N TYR A 3 12.10 19.80 -10.70
CA TYR A 3 11.84 19.52 -9.29
C TYR A 3 10.56 18.70 -9.18
N LYS A 4 10.62 17.56 -8.50
CA LYS A 4 9.43 16.73 -8.23
C LYS A 4 8.65 17.34 -7.06
N MET A 5 7.33 17.28 -7.13
CA MET A 5 6.46 17.68 -6.02
C MET A 5 6.26 16.47 -5.09
N ALA A 6 6.37 16.73 -3.80
CA ALA A 6 6.15 15.72 -2.76
C ALA A 6 5.17 16.27 -1.72
N GLU A 7 4.10 15.54 -1.47
CA GLU A 7 3.28 15.77 -0.29
C GLU A 7 3.92 15.07 0.90
N LEU A 8 4.34 15.86 1.90
CA LEU A 8 4.99 15.38 3.11
C LEU A 8 3.99 15.41 4.26
N PHE A 9 3.60 14.23 4.75
CA PHE A 9 2.70 14.07 5.88
C PHE A 9 3.48 13.71 7.16
N ASN A 10 3.30 14.52 8.21
CA ASN A 10 4.01 14.32 9.47
C ASN A 10 3.28 13.34 10.39
N MET A 11 3.83 12.11 10.46
CA MET A 11 3.35 11.05 11.36
C MET A 11 4.03 11.10 12.74
N HIS A 12 5.07 11.91 12.90
CA HIS A 12 5.83 12.05 14.13
C HIS A 12 5.09 12.90 15.18
N THR A 13 5.48 12.78 16.45
CA THR A 13 4.88 13.51 17.57
C THR A 13 5.33 14.97 17.68
N ALA A 14 6.36 15.36 16.93
CA ALA A 14 6.99 16.68 16.96
C ALA A 14 6.92 17.37 15.58
N PRO A 15 6.94 18.71 15.52
CA PRO A 15 7.02 19.45 14.26
C PRO A 15 8.29 19.10 13.50
N VAL A 16 8.18 18.90 12.18
CA VAL A 16 9.32 18.60 11.30
C VAL A 16 9.52 19.76 10.35
N THR A 17 10.75 20.26 10.28
CA THR A 17 11.11 21.32 9.33
C THR A 17 11.87 20.72 8.15
N VAL A 18 11.40 21.06 6.95
CA VAL A 18 12.01 20.67 5.67
C VAL A 18 12.33 21.92 4.85
N THR A 19 13.26 21.79 3.91
CA THR A 19 13.60 22.87 2.99
C THR A 19 13.02 22.58 1.62
N ASP A 20 12.25 23.52 1.09
CA ASP A 20 11.77 23.47 -0.28
C ASP A 20 12.93 23.71 -1.25
N ALA A 21 13.13 22.80 -2.20
CA ALA A 21 14.26 22.80 -3.11
C ALA A 21 14.19 23.90 -4.20
N VAL A 22 12.99 24.45 -4.46
CA VAL A 22 12.79 25.49 -5.48
C VAL A 22 12.96 26.88 -4.87
N THR A 23 12.29 27.12 -3.76
CA THR A 23 12.21 28.42 -3.09
C THR A 23 13.31 28.60 -2.04
N GLY A 24 13.93 27.51 -1.58
CA GLY A 24 14.86 27.51 -0.45
C GLY A 24 14.18 27.78 0.90
N GLN A 25 12.84 27.84 0.94
CA GLN A 25 12.10 28.19 2.14
C GLN A 25 12.07 27.02 3.12
N ARG A 26 12.23 27.32 4.42
CA ARG A 26 12.06 26.34 5.50
C ARG A 26 10.59 26.24 5.85
N ILE A 27 10.00 25.09 5.56
CA ILE A 27 8.59 24.79 5.83
C ILE A 27 8.53 23.90 7.07
N THR A 28 7.71 24.27 8.05
CA THR A 28 7.50 23.45 9.26
C THR A 28 6.14 22.78 9.21
N ILE A 29 6.16 21.46 9.23
CA ILE A 29 5.00 20.59 9.16
C ILE A 29 4.62 20.19 10.59
N GLN A 30 3.46 20.65 11.04
CA GLN A 30 2.92 20.28 12.35
C GLN A 30 2.54 18.80 12.39
N ARG A 31 2.48 18.21 13.59
CA ARG A 31 2.05 16.81 13.78
C ARG A 31 0.69 16.58 13.13
N GLY A 32 0.57 15.52 12.32
CA GLY A 32 -0.68 15.14 11.67
C GLY A 32 -1.12 16.06 10.52
N HIS A 33 -0.27 16.99 10.10
CA HIS A 33 -0.50 17.81 8.91
C HIS A 33 0.33 17.33 7.73
N SER A 34 -0.17 17.58 6.52
CA SER A 34 0.60 17.48 5.29
C SER A 34 0.92 18.85 4.72
N THR A 35 1.99 18.91 3.92
CA THR A 35 2.29 20.07 3.11
C THR A 35 2.97 19.63 1.81
N LEU A 36 2.72 20.38 0.73
CA LEU A 36 3.32 20.11 -0.56
C LEU A 36 4.65 20.86 -0.64
N VAL A 37 5.73 20.11 -0.89
CA VAL A 37 7.09 20.63 -0.92
C VAL A 37 7.77 20.18 -2.20
N SER A 38 8.47 21.12 -2.83
CA SER A 38 9.29 20.81 -4.00
C SER A 38 10.58 20.14 -3.55
N GLY A 39 10.88 18.95 -4.06
CA GLY A 39 12.11 18.24 -3.73
C GLY A 39 12.00 16.73 -3.88
N ASP A 40 13.17 16.08 -3.95
CA ASP A 40 13.26 14.63 -3.83
C ASP A 40 13.49 14.26 -2.37
N PHE A 41 12.48 13.66 -1.75
CA PHE A 41 12.48 13.30 -0.33
C PHE A 41 12.63 11.78 -0.11
N ARG A 42 12.81 10.98 -1.16
CA ARG A 42 12.97 9.51 -1.06
C ARG A 42 14.12 9.11 -0.15
N GLU A 43 15.22 9.86 -0.26
CA GLU A 43 16.44 9.62 0.51
C GLU A 43 16.47 10.43 1.83
N HIS A 44 15.40 11.14 2.17
CA HIS A 44 15.36 12.00 3.35
C HIS A 44 15.34 11.18 4.64
N LEU A 45 16.13 11.55 5.65
CA LEU A 45 16.27 10.81 6.92
C LEU A 45 14.92 10.57 7.61
N PHE A 46 14.06 11.59 7.67
CA PHE A 46 12.71 11.45 8.25
C PHE A 46 11.77 10.54 7.44
N VAL A 47 11.99 10.40 6.14
CA VAL A 47 11.20 9.48 5.29
C VAL A 47 11.70 8.05 5.47
N LYS A 48 13.02 7.84 5.43
CA LYS A 48 13.65 6.52 5.66
C LYS A 48 13.36 5.93 7.05
N SER A 49 13.24 6.79 8.06
CA SER A 49 12.90 6.40 9.43
C SER A 49 11.39 6.21 9.66
N GLY A 50 10.54 6.44 8.65
CA GLY A 50 9.09 6.31 8.77
C GLY A 50 8.42 7.42 9.57
N MET A 51 9.12 8.51 9.89
CA MET A 51 8.59 9.66 10.62
C MET A 51 7.72 10.59 9.76
N ILE A 52 8.06 10.68 8.47
CA ILE A 52 7.31 11.43 7.46
C ILE A 52 6.92 10.47 6.33
N ARG A 53 5.66 10.50 5.91
CA ARG A 53 5.21 9.86 4.67
C ARG A 53 5.35 10.86 3.53
N ALA A 54 6.12 10.51 2.51
CA ALA A 54 6.28 11.32 1.31
C ALA A 54 5.53 10.67 0.14
N GLU A 55 4.50 11.34 -0.36
CA GLU A 55 3.81 10.95 -1.59
C GLU A 55 4.32 11.81 -2.73
N HIS A 56 4.84 11.18 -3.78
CA HIS A 56 5.32 11.88 -4.96
C HIS A 56 4.27 11.81 -6.05
N ASP A 57 3.99 12.94 -6.68
CA ASP A 57 3.14 13.03 -7.87
C ASP A 57 3.94 12.47 -9.06
N GLU A 58 4.07 11.14 -9.11
CA GLU A 58 4.59 10.43 -10.25
C GLU A 58 3.44 9.71 -10.95
N ALA A 59 3.05 10.24 -12.10
CA ALA A 59 2.30 9.52 -13.13
C ALA A 59 3.13 8.39 -13.79
N ASP A 60 4.34 8.10 -13.31
CA ASP A 60 5.19 7.08 -13.91
C ASP A 60 6.00 6.30 -12.86
N ILE A 61 5.82 4.98 -12.91
CA ILE A 61 6.64 3.90 -12.34
C ILE A 61 6.42 3.54 -10.85
N LYS A 62 5.41 2.70 -10.63
CA LYS A 62 5.38 1.70 -9.56
C LYS A 62 6.54 0.70 -9.79
N PRO A 63 7.39 0.45 -8.78
CA PRO A 63 7.52 -0.93 -8.35
C PRO A 63 7.48 -1.05 -6.82
N LEU A 64 6.51 -1.84 -6.39
CA LEU A 64 6.52 -2.81 -5.30
C LEU A 64 7.70 -2.78 -4.30
N LEU A 65 7.33 -2.89 -3.02
CA LEU A 65 8.10 -3.30 -1.81
C LEU A 65 8.77 -2.21 -0.98
N ALA A 66 8.06 -1.72 0.06
CA ALA A 66 8.62 -1.51 1.41
C ALA A 66 7.60 -1.03 2.46
N SER A 67 6.32 -0.85 2.16
CA SER A 67 5.31 -0.76 3.21
C SER A 67 5.07 -2.17 3.74
N LYS A 68 5.87 -2.62 4.71
CA LYS A 68 5.28 -3.39 5.80
C LYS A 68 4.13 -2.51 6.30
N PRO A 69 2.86 -2.93 6.17
CA PRO A 69 1.88 -2.33 7.04
C PRO A 69 2.31 -2.80 8.43
N ASP A 70 2.87 -1.90 9.24
CA ASP A 70 2.74 -2.00 10.69
C ASP A 70 1.26 -1.71 10.98
N SER A 71 0.46 -2.65 10.52
CA SER A 71 -0.92 -2.80 10.81
C SER A 71 -0.89 -3.63 12.09
N GLY A 72 -1.15 -2.98 13.21
CA GLY A 72 -1.98 -3.58 14.25
C GLY A 72 -3.40 -3.87 13.74
N VAL A 73 -3.51 -4.38 12.50
CA VAL A 73 -4.73 -4.79 11.84
C VAL A 73 -4.61 -6.29 11.81
N GLU A 74 -5.23 -6.91 12.81
CA GLU A 74 -5.80 -8.25 12.69
C GLU A 74 -6.22 -8.47 11.23
N PRO A 75 -5.86 -9.59 10.58
CA PRO A 75 -6.18 -9.81 9.17
C PRO A 75 -7.67 -9.52 8.96
N ASP A 76 -7.96 -8.48 8.17
CA ASP A 76 -9.30 -7.94 8.00
C ASP A 76 -10.21 -9.04 7.46
N LYS A 77 -10.92 -9.72 8.37
CA LYS A 77 -11.80 -10.87 8.07
C LYS A 77 -12.83 -10.49 7.02
N ASN A 78 -13.18 -9.21 6.94
CA ASN A 78 -14.10 -8.69 5.95
C ASN A 78 -13.48 -8.68 4.54
N ALA A 79 -12.23 -8.27 4.40
CA ALA A 79 -11.50 -8.30 3.13
C ALA A 79 -11.28 -9.74 2.63
N LEU A 80 -11.04 -10.69 3.55
CA LEU A 80 -10.95 -12.11 3.20
C LEU A 80 -12.30 -12.68 2.75
N ARG A 81 -13.40 -12.27 3.37
CA ARG A 81 -14.75 -12.71 2.96
C ARG A 81 -15.13 -12.21 1.58
N GLU A 82 -14.81 -10.96 1.28
CA GLU A 82 -15.08 -10.35 -0.03
C GLU A 82 -14.28 -11.05 -1.13
N GLN A 83 -12.99 -11.33 -0.90
CA GLN A 83 -12.15 -12.09 -1.83
C GLN A 83 -12.64 -13.53 -2.03
N TYR A 84 -13.06 -14.21 -0.95
CA TYR A 84 -13.64 -15.54 -1.05
C TYR A 84 -14.97 -15.53 -1.83
N GLU A 85 -15.85 -14.55 -1.58
CA GLU A 85 -17.11 -14.39 -2.32
C GLU A 85 -16.86 -14.11 -3.80
N ALA A 86 -15.87 -13.27 -4.13
CA ALA A 86 -15.49 -12.98 -5.51
C ALA A 86 -14.92 -14.20 -6.24
N LEU A 87 -14.16 -15.06 -5.55
CA LEU A 87 -13.49 -16.23 -6.15
C LEU A 87 -14.39 -17.46 -6.23
N LEU A 88 -15.17 -17.75 -5.20
CA LEU A 88 -16.04 -18.94 -5.14
C LEU A 88 -17.51 -18.63 -5.45
N GLY A 89 -17.87 -17.35 -5.65
CA GLY A 89 -19.24 -16.92 -5.94
C GLY A 89 -20.23 -17.12 -4.78
N LYS A 90 -19.72 -17.49 -3.60
CA LYS A 90 -20.52 -17.80 -2.40
C LYS A 90 -19.94 -17.06 -1.21
N ARG A 91 -20.80 -16.40 -0.43
CA ARG A 91 -20.37 -15.79 0.84
C ARG A 91 -19.80 -16.84 1.77
N ALA A 92 -18.60 -16.58 2.26
CA ALA A 92 -18.00 -17.44 3.26
C ALA A 92 -18.83 -17.44 4.55
N PRO A 93 -18.95 -18.57 5.24
CA PRO A 93 -19.72 -18.65 6.47
C PRO A 93 -19.13 -17.71 7.54
N SER A 94 -19.98 -16.94 8.21
CA SER A 94 -19.55 -15.92 9.18
C SER A 94 -18.81 -16.49 10.41
N ALA A 95 -18.81 -17.81 10.58
CA ALA A 95 -18.06 -18.53 11.61
C ALA A 95 -16.66 -18.99 11.16
N ALA A 96 -16.30 -18.86 9.87
CA ALA A 96 -14.98 -19.24 9.40
C ALA A 96 -13.90 -18.28 9.92
N SER A 97 -12.81 -18.87 10.43
CA SER A 97 -11.64 -18.13 10.87
C SER A 97 -10.89 -17.54 9.68
N ALA A 98 -10.17 -16.43 9.90
CA ALA A 98 -9.38 -15.77 8.87
C ALA A 98 -8.43 -16.74 8.15
N GLU A 99 -7.82 -17.66 8.91
CA GLU A 99 -6.90 -18.69 8.40
C GLU A 99 -7.59 -19.66 7.43
N THR A 100 -8.83 -20.06 7.72
CA THR A 100 -9.63 -20.94 6.84
C THR A 100 -10.03 -20.23 5.56
N LEU A 101 -10.39 -18.94 5.64
CA LEU A 101 -10.71 -18.12 4.47
C LEU A 101 -9.49 -17.94 3.57
N GLN A 102 -8.35 -17.60 4.17
CA GLN A 102 -7.09 -17.42 3.46
C GLN A 102 -6.67 -18.70 2.74
N LYS A 103 -6.75 -19.86 3.41
CA LYS A 103 -6.41 -21.14 2.80
C LYS A 103 -7.32 -21.50 1.63
N ALA A 104 -8.62 -21.26 1.75
CA ALA A 104 -9.56 -21.57 0.67
C ALA A 104 -9.45 -20.59 -0.52
N ILE A 105 -9.08 -19.32 -0.26
CA ILE A 105 -8.73 -18.35 -1.32
C ILE A 105 -7.49 -18.83 -2.09
N ASP A 106 -6.46 -19.25 -1.37
CA ASP A 106 -5.21 -19.75 -1.96
C ASP A 106 -5.45 -21.02 -2.80
N GLU A 107 -6.24 -21.95 -2.28
CA GLU A 107 -6.62 -23.19 -2.98
C GLU A 107 -7.48 -22.93 -4.23
N ALA A 108 -8.40 -21.96 -4.17
CA ALA A 108 -9.21 -21.57 -5.33
C ALA A 108 -8.37 -20.85 -6.40
N LEU A 109 -7.38 -20.05 -6.00
CA LEU A 109 -6.42 -19.43 -6.92
C LEU A 109 -5.54 -20.47 -7.60
N ALA A 110 -5.03 -21.45 -6.84
CA ALA A 110 -4.25 -22.56 -7.38
C ALA A 110 -5.07 -23.40 -8.37
N SER A 111 -6.30 -23.79 -8.00
CA SER A 111 -7.18 -24.59 -8.86
C SER A 111 -7.58 -23.89 -10.17
N ARG A 112 -7.63 -22.56 -10.18
CA ARG A 112 -7.87 -21.76 -11.39
C ARG A 112 -6.69 -21.79 -12.37
N GLN A 113 -5.47 -21.91 -11.85
CA GLN A 113 -4.27 -22.06 -12.67
C GLN A 113 -4.22 -23.44 -13.35
N ASP A 114 -4.65 -24.49 -12.66
CA ASP A 114 -4.69 -25.85 -13.22
C ASP A 114 -5.86 -26.09 -14.20
N SER A 115 -6.91 -25.26 -14.17
CA SER A 115 -8.07 -25.39 -15.08
C SER A 115 -7.87 -24.76 -16.46
N SER A 116 -6.71 -24.17 -16.75
CA SER A 116 -6.38 -23.61 -18.08
C SER A 116 -5.63 -24.60 -18.97
N GLY A 117 -5.75 -25.91 -18.71
CA GLY A 117 -5.01 -26.97 -19.37
C GLY A 117 -5.85 -28.09 -20.02
N ASP A 118 -7.17 -27.92 -20.20
CA ASP A 118 -7.99 -28.96 -20.83
C ASP A 118 -9.14 -28.34 -21.63
N ILE A 119 -8.90 -28.05 -22.92
CA ILE A 119 -9.84 -28.29 -24.04
C ILE A 119 -9.12 -27.99 -25.37
N ALA A 120 -8.32 -28.94 -25.86
CA ALA A 120 -7.97 -29.00 -27.28
C ALA A 120 -7.59 -30.42 -27.70
N ALA A 121 -8.47 -31.39 -27.45
CA ALA A 121 -8.42 -32.68 -28.15
C ALA A 121 -9.80 -33.34 -28.09
N THR A 122 -10.64 -33.10 -29.10
CA THR A 122 -11.63 -34.07 -29.51
C THR A 122 -11.68 -34.07 -31.03
N GLU A 123 -11.65 -35.29 -31.54
CA GLU A 123 -11.43 -35.78 -32.91
C GLU A 123 -12.27 -35.12 -34.01
#